data_AF-A0A0L0H387-F1
#
_entry.id   AF-A0A0L0H387-F1
#
_cell.length_a   1.000
_cell.length_b   1.000
_cell.length_c   1.000
_cell.angle_alpha   90.00
_cell.angle_beta   90.00
_cell.angle_gamma   90.00
#
_symmetry.space_group_name_H-M   'P 1'
#
loop_
_entity.id
_entity.type
_entity.pdbx_description
1 polymer ?
#
loop_
_entity_poly.entity_id
_entity_poly.type
_entity_poly.pdbx_seq_one_letter_code
_entity_poly.pdbx_strand_id
1 'polypeptide(L)'
;MSYSSKRNRPLEWASKSQHTHIINDPEVSRILSGCKFPSTQNDVFEDIDHLCFSIREGVSGDIKQIVSIDGGYTETEVRKPFPSSRIAFFQFGALLFKFADLLSLSEKPFIHPDDMEKFNKLERYKLALPSKGISYNDMDLNCSIREILFDFFNAKNSSTTFMETLCWFLFHEYKDNPKKEITLGSSPFEPIAQKIKIKRDWIKEDGSFIYQDNRYYLTDFFRFHEVIDNELGAGGILGYLTNVIEHVILIHCVKELYKSKPSHISRFLFIKDGPLGFFGQTAGLHSDMRELCNFFIPRYGLKILGIEKSGTFVEHAEEISRGDNSPLKINTALLLSNSYIYKHILPASGNEDSINKLPVYAHTSYYSGKIIYRSLSDRVFVVTIPIDDFEKIREPRLEYFQNIHEILGVVDRLKCDMYDNAVIPIALVNKLVSLANHPSSRVLEKFANSYMD
;
A
#
# COMPACT_ATOMS: atom_id res chain seq x y z
N MET A 1 -15.21 -11.26 27.79
CA MET A 1 -13.84 -10.72 27.94
C MET A 1 -13.25 -11.29 29.21
N SER A 2 -12.07 -11.90 29.16
CA SER A 2 -11.39 -12.34 30.38
C SER A 2 -10.98 -11.11 31.21
N TYR A 3 -11.14 -11.18 32.53
CA TYR A 3 -10.61 -10.14 33.41
C TYR A 3 -9.09 -10.02 33.25
N SER A 4 -8.57 -8.80 33.07
CA SER A 4 -7.12 -8.57 33.10
C SER A 4 -6.61 -8.86 34.52
N SER A 5 -5.68 -9.82 34.68
CA SER A 5 -5.07 -10.05 35.99
C SER A 5 -4.11 -8.91 36.32
N LYS A 6 -4.57 -7.94 37.12
CA LYS A 6 -3.67 -7.02 37.82
C LYS A 6 -3.17 -7.74 39.08
N ARG A 7 -1.92 -8.27 39.03
CA ARG A 7 -1.16 -9.08 40.04
C ARG A 7 -1.24 -10.61 39.87
N ASN A 8 -0.49 -11.36 40.71
CA ASN A 8 -0.36 -12.84 40.88
C ASN A 8 -1.70 -13.58 41.12
N ARG A 9 -2.75 -13.26 40.37
CA ARG A 9 -4.00 -14.01 40.34
C ARG A 9 -4.01 -14.86 39.07
N PRO A 10 -4.47 -16.12 39.15
CA PRO A 10 -4.54 -16.99 37.98
C PRO A 10 -5.43 -16.35 36.91
N LEU A 11 -5.04 -16.52 35.66
CA LEU A 11 -5.92 -16.26 34.52
C LEU A 11 -7.11 -17.21 34.64
N GLU A 12 -8.32 -16.69 34.38
CA GLU A 12 -9.50 -17.54 34.27
C GLU A 12 -9.31 -18.48 33.08
N TRP A 13 -9.27 -19.79 33.34
CA TRP A 13 -9.19 -20.79 32.29
C TRP A 13 -10.57 -20.93 31.67
N ALA A 14 -10.71 -20.55 30.40
CA ALA A 14 -11.93 -20.77 29.66
C ALA A 14 -12.29 -22.27 29.68
N SER A 15 -13.57 -22.59 29.93
CA SER A 15 -14.01 -23.98 29.99
C SER A 15 -13.82 -24.69 28.65
N LYS A 16 -13.16 -25.86 28.69
CA LYS A 16 -12.84 -26.66 27.49
C LYS A 16 -14.06 -27.32 26.84
N SER A 17 -15.22 -27.34 27.49
CA SER A 17 -16.44 -28.02 27.01
C SER A 17 -17.54 -27.08 26.49
N GLN A 18 -17.36 -25.76 26.59
CA GLN A 18 -18.41 -24.80 26.23
C GLN A 18 -18.74 -24.77 24.73
N HIS A 19 -17.83 -25.24 23.87
CA HIS A 19 -18.05 -25.33 22.43
C HIS A 19 -19.25 -26.23 22.07
N THR A 20 -19.55 -27.26 22.89
CA THR A 20 -20.69 -28.16 22.67
C THR A 20 -22.04 -27.44 22.71
N HIS A 21 -22.15 -26.37 23.51
CA HIS A 21 -23.37 -25.56 23.56
C HIS A 21 -23.54 -24.72 22.28
N ILE A 22 -22.43 -24.30 21.65
CA ILE A 22 -22.45 -23.53 20.39
C ILE A 22 -22.74 -24.45 19.19
N ILE A 23 -22.08 -25.61 19.13
CA ILE A 23 -22.23 -26.57 18.01
C ILE A 23 -23.66 -27.11 17.92
N ASN A 24 -24.30 -27.35 19.07
CA ASN A 24 -25.65 -27.89 19.13
C ASN A 24 -26.73 -26.80 19.16
N ASP A 25 -26.36 -25.52 19.05
CA ASP A 25 -27.30 -24.42 19.06
C ASP A 25 -28.05 -24.34 17.69
N PRO A 26 -29.40 -24.41 17.69
CA PRO A 26 -30.18 -24.32 16.45
C PRO A 26 -30.04 -22.99 15.72
N GLU A 27 -29.82 -21.88 16.44
CA GLU A 27 -29.60 -20.56 15.86
C GLU A 27 -28.24 -20.50 15.15
N VAL A 28 -27.19 -21.05 15.76
CA VAL A 28 -25.87 -21.18 15.12
C VAL A 28 -25.97 -22.01 13.84
N SER A 29 -26.65 -23.15 13.90
CA SER A 29 -26.88 -24.01 12.73
C SER A 29 -27.66 -23.29 11.63
N ARG A 30 -28.69 -22.51 11.99
CA ARG A 30 -29.48 -21.68 11.06
C ARG A 30 -28.65 -20.56 10.42
N ILE A 31 -27.72 -19.96 11.16
CA ILE A 31 -26.81 -18.94 10.62
C ILE A 31 -25.85 -19.58 9.62
N LEU A 32 -25.21 -20.69 10.00
CA LEU A 32 -24.25 -21.39 9.15
C LEU A 32 -24.87 -21.92 7.85
N SER A 33 -26.12 -22.39 7.89
CA SER A 33 -26.84 -22.84 6.68
C SER A 33 -27.21 -21.70 5.74
N GLY A 34 -27.26 -20.45 6.24
CA GLY A 34 -27.47 -19.24 5.43
C GLY A 34 -26.18 -18.62 4.88
N CYS A 35 -25.00 -19.10 5.31
CA CYS A 35 -23.72 -18.58 4.83
C CYS A 35 -23.44 -19.07 3.40
N LYS A 36 -23.06 -18.14 2.52
CA LYS A 36 -22.49 -18.45 1.21
C LYS A 36 -20.97 -18.51 1.32
N PHE A 37 -20.39 -19.62 0.91
CA PHE A 37 -18.93 -19.80 0.89
C PHE A 37 -18.35 -19.38 -0.47
N PRO A 38 -17.07 -19.00 -0.52
CA PRO A 38 -16.36 -18.79 -1.78
C PRO A 38 -16.39 -20.04 -2.67
N SER A 39 -16.18 -19.82 -3.97
CA SER A 39 -16.12 -20.88 -4.97
C SER A 39 -15.01 -21.88 -4.71
N THR A 40 -15.21 -23.12 -5.17
CA THR A 40 -14.20 -24.17 -5.21
C THR A 40 -13.37 -24.07 -6.51
N GLN A 41 -12.27 -24.82 -6.59
CA GLN A 41 -11.47 -24.90 -7.83
C GLN A 41 -12.28 -25.35 -9.05
N ASN A 42 -13.26 -26.23 -8.88
CA ASN A 42 -14.07 -26.72 -9.99
C ASN A 42 -14.99 -25.64 -10.56
N ASP A 43 -15.37 -24.64 -9.74
CA ASP A 43 -16.31 -23.59 -10.13
C ASP A 43 -15.65 -22.46 -10.94
N VAL A 44 -14.31 -22.43 -11.03
CA VAL A 44 -13.55 -21.31 -11.64
C VAL A 44 -13.00 -21.61 -13.03
N PHE A 45 -13.00 -22.86 -13.50
CA PHE A 45 -12.34 -23.25 -14.76
C PHE A 45 -12.85 -22.45 -15.98
N GLU A 46 -14.17 -22.43 -16.17
CA GLU A 46 -14.79 -21.73 -17.32
C GLU A 46 -14.52 -20.21 -17.27
N ASP A 47 -14.61 -19.61 -16.07
CA ASP A 47 -14.40 -18.17 -15.89
C ASP A 47 -12.93 -17.77 -16.09
N ILE A 48 -11.97 -18.65 -15.78
CA ILE A 48 -10.53 -18.40 -15.99
C ILE A 48 -10.16 -18.43 -17.46
N ASP A 49 -10.66 -19.40 -18.23
CA ASP A 49 -10.26 -19.60 -19.63
C ASP A 49 -10.49 -18.35 -20.51
N HIS A 50 -11.53 -17.56 -20.22
CA HIS A 50 -11.85 -16.33 -20.95
C HIS A 50 -11.05 -15.09 -20.52
N LEU A 51 -10.49 -15.11 -19.30
CA LEU A 51 -9.78 -13.97 -18.69
C LEU A 51 -8.26 -14.18 -18.63
N CYS A 52 -7.81 -15.38 -18.99
CA CYS A 52 -6.43 -15.83 -19.01
C CYS A 52 -5.74 -15.47 -20.34
N PHE A 53 -4.46 -15.10 -20.26
CA PHE A 53 -3.58 -14.98 -21.42
C PHE A 53 -2.15 -15.43 -21.08
N SER A 54 -1.42 -15.92 -22.08
CA SER A 54 -0.01 -16.30 -21.90
C SER A 54 0.92 -15.08 -21.94
N ILE A 55 1.96 -15.10 -21.12
CA ILE A 55 2.99 -14.05 -21.15
C ILE A 55 4.00 -14.33 -22.26
N ARG A 56 4.33 -13.30 -23.04
CA ARG A 56 5.39 -13.36 -24.04
C ARG A 56 6.74 -13.50 -23.36
N GLU A 57 7.43 -14.60 -23.63
CA GLU A 57 8.75 -14.90 -23.07
C GLU A 57 9.83 -13.93 -23.58
N GLY A 58 10.85 -13.69 -22.76
CA GLY A 58 12.01 -12.85 -23.13
C GLY A 58 11.72 -11.36 -23.24
N VAL A 59 10.48 -10.92 -22.99
CA VAL A 59 10.09 -9.51 -23.01
C VAL A 59 10.39 -8.89 -21.65
N SER A 60 11.64 -8.44 -21.43
CA SER A 60 11.93 -7.45 -20.38
C SER A 60 11.90 -6.01 -20.89
N GLY A 61 11.71 -5.85 -22.21
CA GLY A 61 11.79 -4.58 -22.90
C GLY A 61 13.09 -3.82 -22.61
N ASP A 62 12.98 -2.50 -22.51
CA ASP A 62 14.07 -1.57 -22.24
C ASP A 62 14.32 -1.32 -20.74
N ILE A 63 13.73 -2.13 -19.84
CA ILE A 63 13.89 -1.97 -18.40
C ILE A 63 15.34 -2.25 -18.00
N LYS A 64 16.00 -1.23 -17.44
CA LYS A 64 17.39 -1.28 -16.99
C LYS A 64 17.54 -1.01 -15.50
N GLN A 65 16.57 -0.31 -14.92
CA GLN A 65 16.60 0.11 -13.52
C GLN A 65 15.29 -0.30 -12.84
N ILE A 66 15.39 -0.69 -11.57
CA ILE A 66 14.23 -1.03 -10.75
C ILE A 66 14.29 -0.18 -9.50
N VAL A 67 13.20 0.52 -9.20
CA VAL A 67 13.05 1.28 -7.97
C VAL A 67 12.06 0.53 -7.10
N SER A 68 12.44 0.21 -5.87
CA SER A 68 11.60 -0.55 -4.95
C SER A 68 11.37 0.24 -3.68
N ILE A 69 10.11 0.28 -3.25
CA ILE A 69 9.64 1.15 -2.17
C ILE A 69 8.84 0.32 -1.18
N ASP A 70 9.19 0.47 0.09
CA ASP A 70 8.55 -0.20 1.22
C ASP A 70 8.65 0.68 2.48
N GLY A 71 7.69 0.52 3.37
CA GLY A 71 7.54 1.26 4.61
C GLY A 71 7.11 0.34 5.74
N GLY A 72 7.74 0.51 6.90
CA GLY A 72 7.40 -0.23 8.11
C GLY A 72 7.23 0.69 9.30
N TYR A 73 6.44 0.25 10.28
CA TYR A 73 6.34 0.92 11.56
C TYR A 73 6.26 -0.04 12.74
N THR A 74 6.62 0.48 13.92
CA THR A 74 6.43 -0.22 15.20
C THR A 74 5.86 0.75 16.22
N GLU A 75 4.70 0.42 16.78
CA GLU A 75 4.14 1.13 17.92
C GLU A 75 4.75 0.59 19.22
N THR A 76 5.38 1.46 20.00
CA THR A 76 6.05 1.10 21.25
C THR A 76 5.41 1.82 22.42
N GLU A 77 5.12 1.06 23.48
CA GLU A 77 4.67 1.60 24.76
C GLU A 77 5.86 2.07 25.58
N VAL A 78 5.89 3.36 25.90
CA VAL A 78 7.04 4.03 26.55
C VAL A 78 6.81 4.18 28.05
N ARG A 79 5.58 4.56 28.46
CA ARG A 79 5.19 4.69 29.87
C ARG A 79 3.99 3.81 30.20
N LYS A 80 4.21 2.77 31.02
CA LYS A 80 3.22 1.77 31.45
C LYS A 80 2.41 2.10 32.73
N PRO A 81 2.98 2.74 33.77
CA PRO A 81 2.30 2.86 35.07
C PRO A 81 1.31 4.03 35.22
N PHE A 82 1.17 4.87 34.21
CA PHE A 82 0.09 5.88 34.05
C PHE A 82 -0.69 5.53 32.77
N PRO A 83 -1.88 6.10 32.44
CA PRO A 83 -2.57 5.75 31.19
C PRO A 83 -1.56 5.68 30.05
N SER A 84 -1.51 4.53 29.36
CA SER A 84 -0.27 4.19 28.69
C SER A 84 0.05 5.12 27.53
N SER A 85 1.31 5.55 27.50
CA SER A 85 1.84 6.42 26.46
C SER A 85 2.48 5.56 25.37
N ARG A 86 2.23 5.90 24.11
CA ARG A 86 2.73 5.17 22.95
C ARG A 86 3.29 6.09 21.88
N ILE A 87 4.38 5.65 21.25
CA ILE A 87 5.01 6.29 20.09
C ILE A 87 5.06 5.28 18.97
N ALA A 88 4.66 5.71 17.78
CA ALA A 88 4.88 4.97 16.54
C ALA A 88 6.17 5.44 15.87
N PHE A 89 7.09 4.52 15.63
CA PHE A 89 8.32 4.75 14.88
C PHE A 89 8.18 4.18 13.48
N PHE A 90 8.43 5.00 12.47
CA PHE A 90 8.35 4.66 11.06
C PHE A 90 9.72 4.68 10.41
N GLN A 91 9.92 3.76 9.47
CA GLN A 91 11.07 3.74 8.59
C GLN A 91 10.61 3.40 7.18
N PHE A 92 10.97 4.24 6.22
CA PHE A 92 10.68 4.07 4.80
C PHE A 92 11.98 3.95 4.01
N GLY A 93 11.93 3.21 2.91
CA GLY A 93 13.10 3.00 2.05
C GLY A 93 12.74 3.05 0.58
N ALA A 94 13.59 3.70 -0.20
CA ALA A 94 13.64 3.59 -1.64
C ALA A 94 15.00 3.03 -2.08
N LEU A 95 15.00 1.94 -2.82
CA LEU A 95 16.20 1.33 -3.39
C LEU A 95 16.18 1.41 -4.91
N LEU A 96 17.27 1.91 -5.48
CA LEU A 96 17.53 1.86 -6.91
C LEU A 96 18.48 0.69 -7.23
N PHE A 97 17.99 -0.23 -8.05
CA PHE A 97 18.73 -1.37 -8.54
C PHE A 97 19.01 -1.26 -10.04
N LYS A 98 20.17 -1.74 -10.47
CA LYS A 98 20.32 -2.13 -11.88
C LYS A 98 19.68 -3.50 -12.05
N PHE A 99 18.91 -3.67 -13.13
CA PHE A 99 18.25 -4.94 -13.39
C PHE A 99 19.24 -6.10 -13.55
N ALA A 100 20.39 -5.86 -14.19
CA ALA A 100 21.47 -6.84 -14.33
C ALA A 100 22.02 -7.34 -12.97
N ASP A 101 22.14 -6.46 -11.98
CA ASP A 101 22.64 -6.83 -10.66
C ASP A 101 21.63 -7.74 -9.93
N LEU A 102 20.33 -7.45 -10.06
CA LEU A 102 19.27 -8.29 -9.49
C LEU A 102 19.19 -9.67 -10.16
N LEU A 103 19.41 -9.76 -11.47
CA LEU A 103 19.47 -11.05 -12.16
C LEU A 103 20.60 -11.92 -11.60
N SER A 104 21.78 -11.33 -11.38
CA SER A 104 22.90 -12.06 -10.77
C SER A 104 22.62 -12.55 -9.35
N LEU A 105 21.75 -11.86 -8.60
CA LEU A 105 21.29 -12.31 -7.28
C LEU A 105 20.24 -13.41 -7.37
N SER A 106 19.36 -13.37 -8.38
CA SER A 106 18.29 -14.36 -8.57
C SER A 106 18.79 -15.78 -8.85
N GLU A 107 20.03 -15.90 -9.30
CA GLU A 107 20.69 -17.18 -9.54
C GLU A 107 21.37 -17.73 -8.28
N LYS A 108 21.52 -16.93 -7.22
CA LYS A 108 22.17 -17.34 -5.98
C LYS A 108 21.17 -18.02 -5.03
N PRO A 109 21.54 -19.17 -4.43
CA PRO A 109 20.69 -19.83 -3.44
C PRO A 109 20.57 -19.02 -2.14
N PHE A 110 21.58 -18.22 -1.81
CA PHE A 110 21.61 -17.35 -0.63
C PHE A 110 22.23 -16.00 -0.96
N ILE A 111 21.65 -14.92 -0.42
CA ILE A 111 22.17 -13.55 -0.56
C ILE A 111 23.09 -13.26 0.62
N HIS A 112 24.41 -13.14 0.37
CA HIS A 112 25.38 -12.82 1.42
C HIS A 112 25.27 -11.34 1.84
N PRO A 113 25.56 -10.97 3.10
CA PRO A 113 25.62 -9.56 3.52
C PRO A 113 26.52 -8.69 2.61
N ASP A 114 27.63 -9.21 2.12
CA ASP A 114 28.54 -8.46 1.22
C ASP A 114 27.91 -8.18 -0.15
N ASP A 115 26.98 -9.03 -0.59
CA ASP A 115 26.22 -8.75 -1.80
C ASP A 115 25.29 -7.53 -1.60
N MET A 116 24.86 -7.27 -0.35
CA MET A 116 24.02 -6.12 0.00
C MET A 116 24.77 -4.78 -0.10
N GLU A 117 26.09 -4.78 0.10
CA GLU A 117 26.90 -3.55 0.04
C GLU A 117 26.87 -2.88 -1.34
N LYS A 118 26.68 -3.68 -2.40
CA LYS A 118 26.53 -3.19 -3.79
C LYS A 118 25.26 -2.33 -3.96
N PHE A 119 24.29 -2.46 -3.05
CA PHE A 119 23.00 -1.78 -3.08
C PHE A 119 22.90 -0.64 -2.07
N ASN A 120 24.05 -0.15 -1.55
CA ASN A 120 24.16 0.95 -0.58
C ASN A 120 23.59 2.31 -1.03
N LYS A 121 22.96 2.43 -2.21
CA LYS A 121 22.17 3.61 -2.61
C LYS A 121 20.76 3.55 -2.04
N LEU A 122 20.69 3.46 -0.72
CA LEU A 122 19.43 3.45 0.01
C LEU A 122 19.13 4.84 0.56
N GLU A 123 18.02 5.40 0.11
CA GLU A 123 17.43 6.54 0.78
C GLU A 123 16.50 6.04 1.89
N ARG A 124 16.78 6.45 3.13
CA ARG A 124 15.96 6.12 4.31
C ARG A 124 15.28 7.37 4.83
N TYR A 125 13.99 7.27 5.05
CA TYR A 125 13.20 8.31 5.70
C TYR A 125 12.69 7.79 7.04
N LYS A 126 12.73 8.62 8.08
CA LYS A 126 12.38 8.24 9.45
C LYS A 126 11.39 9.24 10.00
N LEU A 127 10.42 8.73 10.76
CA LEU A 127 9.40 9.54 11.39
C LEU A 127 9.03 8.92 12.73
N ALA A 128 8.87 9.74 13.76
CA ALA A 128 8.34 9.34 15.05
C ALA A 128 7.08 10.15 15.33
N LEU A 129 5.99 9.49 15.72
CA LEU A 129 4.72 10.13 15.99
C LEU A 129 4.19 9.70 17.36
N PRO A 130 3.71 10.63 18.20
CA PRO A 130 2.92 10.26 19.37
C PRO A 130 1.66 9.56 18.86
N SER A 131 1.36 8.37 19.38
CA SER A 131 0.18 7.61 19.00
C SER A 131 -0.86 7.52 20.11
N LYS A 132 -0.47 7.68 21.38
CA LYS A 132 -1.40 7.74 22.50
C LYS A 132 -0.77 8.39 23.73
N GLY A 133 -1.53 9.20 24.46
CA GLY A 133 -1.16 9.67 25.80
C GLY A 133 0.13 10.49 25.84
N ILE A 134 0.45 11.21 24.76
CA ILE A 134 1.63 12.08 24.60
C ILE A 134 1.19 13.33 23.84
N SER A 135 1.56 14.50 24.34
CA SER A 135 1.49 15.79 23.65
C SER A 135 2.85 16.18 23.08
N TYR A 136 2.86 16.93 21.98
CA TYR A 136 4.07 17.55 21.42
C TYR A 136 3.91 19.08 21.49
N ASN A 137 4.89 19.78 22.07
CA ASN A 137 4.86 21.24 22.30
C ASN A 137 3.53 21.75 22.91
N ASP A 138 3.04 21.06 23.95
CA ASP A 138 1.78 21.38 24.66
C ASP A 138 0.50 21.42 23.79
N MET A 139 0.54 20.80 22.61
CA MET A 139 -0.62 20.63 21.75
C MET A 139 -1.37 19.33 22.05
N ASP A 140 -2.64 19.27 21.65
CA ASP A 140 -3.37 18.00 21.63
C ASP A 140 -2.78 17.02 20.59
N LEU A 141 -3.23 15.76 20.62
CA LEU A 141 -2.66 14.71 19.76
C LEU A 141 -2.85 15.03 18.27
N ASN A 142 -3.98 15.64 17.90
CA ASN A 142 -4.32 15.96 16.52
C ASN A 142 -3.38 17.05 15.98
N CYS A 143 -3.26 18.17 16.67
CA CYS A 143 -2.36 19.26 16.32
C CYS A 143 -0.90 18.81 16.35
N SER A 144 -0.51 18.00 17.34
CA SER A 144 0.82 17.39 17.42
C SER A 144 1.19 16.62 16.15
N ILE A 145 0.32 15.73 15.69
CA ILE A 145 0.55 14.93 14.48
C ILE A 145 0.56 15.81 13.24
N ARG A 146 -0.32 16.81 13.15
CA ARG A 146 -0.36 17.75 12.00
C ARG A 146 0.96 18.51 11.84
N GLU A 147 1.50 19.06 12.94
CA GLU A 147 2.79 19.75 12.94
C GLU A 147 3.94 18.81 12.58
N ILE A 148 4.02 17.63 13.20
CA ILE A 148 5.09 16.66 12.91
C ILE A 148 5.08 16.23 11.43
N LEU A 149 3.90 16.02 10.84
CA LEU A 149 3.78 15.69 9.42
C LEU A 149 4.17 16.88 8.54
N PHE A 150 3.79 18.10 8.91
CA PHE A 150 4.21 19.30 8.18
C PHE A 150 5.74 19.44 8.17
N ASP A 151 6.39 19.25 9.32
CA ASP A 151 7.86 19.30 9.44
C ASP A 151 8.52 18.16 8.64
N PHE A 152 7.99 16.94 8.74
CA PHE A 152 8.48 15.79 7.97
C PHE A 152 8.42 16.03 6.46
N PHE A 153 7.34 16.62 5.96
CA PHE A 153 7.20 16.91 4.53
C PHE A 153 8.10 18.05 4.06
N ASN A 154 8.44 19.00 4.95
CA ASN A 154 9.36 20.10 4.66
C ASN A 154 10.84 19.79 4.90
N ALA A 155 11.16 18.63 5.51
CA ALA A 155 12.52 18.16 5.61
C ALA A 155 13.14 18.02 4.21
N LYS A 156 14.36 18.54 4.04
CA LYS A 156 15.06 18.50 2.75
C LYS A 156 15.45 17.06 2.39
N ASN A 157 14.96 16.60 1.25
CA ASN A 157 15.27 15.29 0.68
C ASN A 157 16.01 15.51 -0.63
N SER A 158 17.34 15.43 -0.61
CA SER A 158 18.17 15.81 -1.77
C SER A 158 18.00 17.30 -2.12
N SER A 159 17.50 17.62 -3.32
CA SER A 159 17.36 19.00 -3.82
C SER A 159 15.96 19.61 -3.65
N THR A 160 14.95 18.80 -3.31
CA THR A 160 13.54 19.24 -3.15
C THR A 160 12.95 18.65 -1.86
N THR A 161 11.70 19.00 -1.53
CA THR A 161 11.01 18.46 -0.34
C THR A 161 9.84 17.56 -0.76
N PHE A 162 9.36 16.72 0.16
CA PHE A 162 8.11 15.99 -0.08
C PHE A 162 6.91 16.94 -0.15
N MET A 163 6.95 18.08 0.53
CA MET A 163 5.93 19.11 0.42
C MET A 163 5.82 19.67 -1.01
N GLU A 164 6.95 19.99 -1.63
CA GLU A 164 6.98 20.41 -3.04
C GLU A 164 6.49 19.29 -3.97
N THR A 165 6.78 18.03 -3.67
CA THR A 165 6.27 16.89 -4.44
C THR A 165 4.76 16.76 -4.28
N LEU A 166 4.24 16.91 -3.06
CA LEU A 166 2.82 16.86 -2.77
C LEU A 166 2.07 17.98 -3.50
N CYS A 167 2.63 19.19 -3.51
CA CYS A 167 2.07 20.32 -4.25
C CYS A 167 2.05 20.05 -5.76
N TRP A 168 3.19 19.63 -6.32
CA TRP A 168 3.32 19.25 -7.73
C TRP A 168 2.33 18.16 -8.14
N PHE A 169 2.11 17.19 -7.26
CA PHE A 169 1.19 16.07 -7.45
C PHE A 169 -0.27 16.51 -7.41
N LEU A 170 -0.72 17.15 -6.33
CA LEU A 170 -2.13 17.50 -6.12
C LEU A 170 -2.64 18.54 -7.12
N PHE A 171 -1.78 19.48 -7.52
CA PHE A 171 -2.13 20.51 -8.51
C PHE A 171 -1.84 20.10 -9.95
N HIS A 172 -1.38 18.88 -10.19
CA HIS A 172 -1.08 18.35 -11.52
C HIS A 172 -0.09 19.25 -12.29
N GLU A 173 0.92 19.78 -11.60
CA GLU A 173 1.92 20.71 -12.17
C GLU A 173 2.83 20.04 -13.23
N TYR A 174 2.67 18.74 -13.47
CA TYR A 174 3.29 18.02 -14.59
C TYR A 174 2.56 18.19 -15.92
N LYS A 175 1.33 18.72 -15.93
CA LYS A 175 0.55 18.98 -17.14
C LYS A 175 0.74 20.41 -17.64
N ASP A 176 0.48 20.63 -18.93
CA ASP A 176 0.51 21.97 -19.54
C ASP A 176 -0.55 22.91 -18.94
N ASN A 177 -1.67 22.35 -18.47
CA ASN A 177 -2.73 23.09 -17.76
C ASN A 177 -2.94 22.48 -16.36
N PRO A 178 -2.15 22.90 -15.36
CA PRO A 178 -2.30 22.46 -13.98
C PRO A 178 -3.65 22.85 -13.39
N LYS A 179 -4.09 22.12 -12.36
CA LYS A 179 -5.22 22.52 -11.53
C LYS A 179 -4.89 23.84 -10.84
N LYS A 180 -5.86 24.76 -10.81
CA LYS A 180 -5.76 26.02 -10.06
C LYS A 180 -6.35 25.92 -8.65
N GLU A 181 -7.20 24.91 -8.43
CA GLU A 181 -7.85 24.65 -7.16
C GLU A 181 -7.93 23.15 -6.87
N ILE A 182 -7.89 22.81 -5.58
CA ILE A 182 -8.18 21.49 -5.04
C ILE A 182 -9.24 21.61 -3.95
N THR A 183 -9.88 20.50 -3.59
CA THR A 183 -10.87 20.47 -2.51
C THR A 183 -10.34 19.66 -1.35
N LEU A 184 -10.16 20.29 -0.20
CA LEU A 184 -9.94 19.61 1.07
C LEU A 184 -11.28 19.08 1.57
N GLY A 185 -11.35 17.78 1.88
CA GLY A 185 -12.61 17.09 2.21
C GLY A 185 -13.23 17.51 3.56
N SER A 186 -12.40 17.99 4.48
CA SER A 186 -12.77 18.36 5.85
C SER A 186 -11.75 19.32 6.46
N SER A 187 -12.21 20.16 7.38
CA SER A 187 -11.33 21.02 8.16
C SER A 187 -10.86 20.33 9.44
N PRO A 188 -9.57 20.41 9.82
CA PRO A 188 -9.10 20.00 11.13
C PRO A 188 -9.55 20.94 12.27
N PHE A 189 -10.14 22.11 11.96
CA PHE A 189 -10.54 23.12 12.94
C PHE A 189 -12.06 23.20 13.15
N GLU A 190 -12.85 22.62 12.24
CA GLU A 190 -14.31 22.63 12.34
C GLU A 190 -14.85 21.22 12.62
N PRO A 191 -15.80 21.07 13.56
CA PRO A 191 -16.40 19.77 13.87
C PRO A 191 -17.33 19.24 12.77
N ILE A 192 -17.73 20.10 11.82
CA ILE A 192 -18.58 19.74 10.69
C ILE A 192 -17.68 19.56 9.46
N ALA A 193 -17.91 18.48 8.70
CA ALA A 193 -17.22 18.24 7.44
C ALA A 193 -17.54 19.35 6.43
N GLN A 194 -16.75 20.42 6.46
CA GLN A 194 -16.80 21.50 5.48
C GLN A 194 -15.76 21.22 4.39
N LYS A 195 -16.21 21.17 3.15
CA LYS A 195 -15.31 21.11 1.99
C LYS A 195 -14.71 22.49 1.75
N ILE A 196 -13.39 22.59 1.80
CA ILE A 196 -12.67 23.85 1.57
C ILE A 196 -12.05 23.81 0.18
N LYS A 197 -12.41 24.77 -0.68
CA LYS A 197 -11.74 24.97 -1.97
C LYS A 197 -10.45 25.76 -1.75
N ILE A 198 -9.31 25.14 -2.03
CA ILE A 198 -7.99 25.72 -1.84
C ILE A 198 -7.43 26.10 -3.20
N LYS A 199 -7.08 27.37 -3.38
CA LYS A 199 -6.41 27.85 -4.59
C LYS A 199 -4.89 27.64 -4.48
N ARG A 200 -4.24 27.31 -5.60
CA ARG A 200 -2.80 27.11 -5.66
C ARG A 200 -2.00 28.33 -5.17
N ASP A 201 -2.46 29.52 -5.52
CA ASP A 201 -1.80 30.79 -5.18
C ASP A 201 -1.90 31.15 -3.69
N TRP A 202 -2.73 30.45 -2.91
CA TRP A 202 -2.80 30.63 -1.45
C TRP A 202 -1.71 29.84 -0.72
N ILE A 203 -1.14 28.82 -1.36
CA ILE A 203 -0.20 27.89 -0.77
C ILE A 203 1.22 28.46 -0.91
N LYS A 204 1.85 28.68 0.24
CA LYS A 204 3.24 29.11 0.34
C LYS A 204 4.20 27.99 -0.07
N GLU A 205 5.47 28.31 -0.24
CA GLU A 205 6.51 27.33 -0.59
C GLU A 205 6.63 26.17 0.41
N ASP A 206 6.42 26.46 1.71
CA ASP A 206 6.40 25.46 2.78
C ASP A 206 5.12 24.61 2.81
N GLY A 207 4.19 24.83 1.87
CA GLY A 207 2.91 24.12 1.82
C GLY A 207 1.86 24.61 2.81
N SER A 208 2.12 25.67 3.58
CA SER A 208 1.14 26.26 4.49
C SER A 208 0.28 27.34 3.82
N PHE A 209 -0.93 27.53 4.32
CA PHE A 209 -1.85 28.59 3.88
C PHE A 209 -2.79 29.03 5.02
N ILE A 210 -3.38 30.21 4.89
CA ILE A 210 -4.36 30.74 5.86
C ILE A 210 -5.76 30.68 5.25
N TYR A 211 -6.73 30.19 6.02
CA TYR A 211 -8.15 30.20 5.67
C TYR A 211 -8.99 30.46 6.93
N GLN A 212 -9.87 31.47 6.89
CA GLN A 212 -10.68 31.90 8.05
C GLN A 212 -9.86 31.98 9.35
N ASP A 213 -8.77 32.75 9.30
CA ASP A 213 -7.84 33.00 10.42
C ASP A 213 -7.10 31.79 10.99
N ASN A 214 -7.31 30.59 10.44
CA ASN A 214 -6.61 29.38 10.83
C ASN A 214 -5.48 29.03 9.85
N ARG A 215 -4.40 28.46 10.38
CA ARG A 215 -3.26 27.97 9.58
C ARG A 215 -3.46 26.51 9.20
N TYR A 216 -3.47 26.24 7.90
CA TYR A 216 -3.61 24.90 7.35
C TYR A 216 -2.31 24.45 6.70
N TYR A 217 -2.15 23.14 6.59
CA TYR A 217 -1.04 22.48 5.92
C TYR A 217 -1.57 21.68 4.74
N LEU A 218 -0.82 21.62 3.64
CA LEU A 218 -1.21 20.78 2.51
C LEU A 218 -1.33 19.30 2.89
N THR A 219 -0.60 18.86 3.93
CA THR A 219 -0.73 17.52 4.53
C THR A 219 -2.10 17.27 5.19
N ASP A 220 -2.88 18.31 5.50
CA ASP A 220 -4.28 18.17 5.97
C ASP A 220 -5.17 17.50 4.91
N PHE A 221 -4.76 17.51 3.64
CA PHE A 221 -5.44 16.78 2.55
C PHE A 221 -5.55 15.28 2.82
N PHE A 222 -4.68 14.70 3.63
CA PHE A 222 -4.75 13.29 4.03
C PHE A 222 -5.86 13.00 5.04
N ARG A 223 -6.43 14.03 5.67
CA ARG A 223 -7.58 13.94 6.57
C ARG A 223 -7.36 13.00 7.76
N PHE A 224 -6.11 12.83 8.20
CA PHE A 224 -5.79 12.02 9.39
C PHE A 224 -6.44 12.57 10.66
N HIS A 225 -6.69 13.88 10.70
CA HIS A 225 -7.39 14.55 11.79
C HIS A 225 -8.81 13.98 12.04
N GLU A 226 -9.43 13.30 11.08
CA GLU A 226 -10.76 12.69 11.25
C GLU A 226 -10.73 11.33 11.97
N VAL A 227 -9.57 10.68 12.01
CA VAL A 227 -9.39 9.34 12.58
C VAL A 227 -8.65 9.39 13.92
N ILE A 228 -7.83 10.42 14.12
CA ILE A 228 -7.14 10.65 15.39
C ILE A 228 -8.17 11.02 16.46
N ASP A 229 -8.17 10.26 17.54
CA ASP A 229 -9.00 10.50 18.71
C ASP A 229 -8.10 10.71 19.94
N ASN A 230 -8.39 11.73 20.74
CA ASN A 230 -7.55 12.07 21.90
C ASN A 230 -7.61 11.01 23.03
N GLU A 231 -8.66 10.18 23.10
CA GLU A 231 -8.83 9.11 24.08
C GLU A 231 -8.33 7.75 23.54
N LEU A 232 -8.76 7.38 22.33
CA LEU A 232 -8.40 6.11 21.71
C LEU A 232 -6.96 6.12 21.18
N GLY A 233 -6.50 7.26 20.64
CA GLY A 233 -5.19 7.48 20.06
C GLY A 233 -5.20 7.58 18.52
N ALA A 234 -4.02 7.53 17.92
CA ALA A 234 -3.78 7.66 16.48
C ALA A 234 -3.43 6.32 15.80
N GLY A 235 -3.64 5.18 16.48
CA GLY A 235 -3.36 3.86 15.90
C GLY A 235 -4.06 3.59 14.57
N GLY A 236 -5.26 4.17 14.37
CA GLY A 236 -6.06 4.03 13.16
C GLY A 236 -5.47 4.69 11.90
N ILE A 237 -4.49 5.59 12.03
CA ILE A 237 -3.87 6.26 10.88
C ILE A 237 -2.54 5.65 10.45
N LEU A 238 -1.91 4.78 11.25
CA LEU A 238 -0.52 4.36 11.02
C LEU A 238 -0.34 3.63 9.68
N GLY A 239 -1.28 2.74 9.32
CA GLY A 239 -1.28 2.06 8.03
C GLY A 239 -1.57 3.00 6.85
N TYR A 240 -2.51 3.94 7.01
CA TYR A 240 -2.82 4.93 5.96
C TYR A 240 -1.65 5.86 5.70
N LEU A 241 -0.99 6.33 6.76
CA LEU A 241 0.21 7.13 6.67
C LEU A 241 1.33 6.36 5.96
N THR A 242 1.55 5.09 6.33
CA THR A 242 2.58 4.25 5.69
C THR A 242 2.37 4.19 4.18
N ASN A 243 1.15 3.85 3.77
CA ASN A 243 0.80 3.76 2.35
C ASN A 243 0.91 5.11 1.61
N VAL A 244 0.53 6.23 2.25
CA VAL A 244 0.68 7.57 1.64
C VAL A 244 2.14 7.93 1.46
N ILE A 245 3.00 7.71 2.46
CA ILE A 245 4.42 8.07 2.36
C ILE A 245 5.12 7.22 1.29
N GLU A 246 4.82 5.93 1.19
CA GLU A 246 5.33 5.08 0.09
C GLU A 246 4.97 5.64 -1.29
N HIS A 247 3.73 6.07 -1.48
CA HIS A 247 3.30 6.70 -2.73
C HIS A 247 3.98 8.06 -2.94
N VAL A 248 4.13 8.88 -1.91
CA VAL A 248 4.83 10.18 -2.02
C VAL A 248 6.29 9.97 -2.41
N ILE A 249 6.97 8.97 -1.87
CA ILE A 249 8.33 8.58 -2.27
C ILE A 249 8.36 8.17 -3.75
N LEU A 250 7.41 7.33 -4.18
CA LEU A 250 7.30 6.92 -5.58
C LEU A 250 7.14 8.13 -6.51
N ILE A 251 6.18 9.00 -6.18
CA ILE A 251 5.88 10.22 -6.93
C ILE A 251 7.10 11.16 -6.93
N HIS A 252 7.82 11.26 -5.82
CA HIS A 252 9.05 12.05 -5.72
C HIS A 252 10.13 11.51 -6.66
N CYS A 253 10.37 10.19 -6.68
CA CYS A 253 11.32 9.58 -7.63
C CYS A 253 10.91 9.84 -9.09
N VAL A 254 9.62 9.72 -9.42
CA VAL A 254 9.11 10.03 -10.77
C VAL A 254 9.31 11.50 -11.12
N LYS A 255 9.00 12.43 -10.21
CA LYS A 255 9.18 13.88 -10.38
C LYS A 255 10.65 14.23 -10.63
N GLU A 256 11.57 13.71 -9.82
CA GLU A 256 13.00 13.97 -9.97
C GLU A 256 13.57 13.38 -11.26
N LEU A 257 13.12 12.18 -11.65
CA LEU A 257 13.48 11.58 -12.94
C LEU A 257 12.91 12.38 -14.12
N TYR A 258 11.68 12.87 -14.00
CA TYR A 258 11.04 13.71 -15.01
C TYR A 258 11.78 15.03 -15.19
N LYS A 259 12.17 15.71 -14.11
CA LYS A 259 12.93 16.96 -14.18
C LYS A 259 14.32 16.78 -14.78
N SER A 260 15.00 15.68 -14.45
CA SER A 260 16.39 15.47 -14.83
C SER A 260 16.57 14.76 -16.17
N LYS A 261 15.85 13.67 -16.41
CA LYS A 261 16.00 12.78 -17.59
C LYS A 261 14.65 12.16 -18.01
N PRO A 262 13.69 12.94 -18.54
CA PRO A 262 12.36 12.43 -18.90
C PRO A 262 12.38 11.21 -19.84
N SER A 263 13.30 11.19 -20.81
CA SER A 263 13.45 10.08 -21.77
C SER A 263 13.90 8.76 -21.14
N HIS A 264 14.37 8.78 -19.89
CA HIS A 264 14.82 7.58 -19.19
C HIS A 264 13.70 6.90 -18.41
N ILE A 265 12.55 7.54 -18.18
CA ILE A 265 11.44 6.97 -17.40
C ILE A 265 11.02 5.58 -17.91
N SER A 266 11.00 5.37 -19.23
CA SER A 266 10.65 4.09 -19.85
C SER A 266 11.58 2.93 -19.47
N ARG A 267 12.78 3.23 -18.99
CA ARG A 267 13.80 2.25 -18.57
C ARG A 267 13.69 1.87 -17.10
N PHE A 268 12.75 2.46 -16.35
CA PHE A 268 12.52 2.20 -14.94
C PHE A 268 11.26 1.37 -14.75
N LEU A 269 11.34 0.40 -13.83
CA LEU A 269 10.18 -0.25 -13.22
C LEU A 269 10.11 0.16 -11.75
N PHE A 270 9.02 0.80 -11.34
CA PHE A 270 8.74 1.11 -9.95
C PHE A 270 7.92 -0.03 -9.34
N ILE A 271 8.40 -0.62 -8.23
CA ILE A 271 7.74 -1.71 -7.53
C ILE A 271 7.42 -1.24 -6.11
N LYS A 272 6.14 -1.29 -5.74
CA LYS A 272 5.66 -1.02 -4.40
C LYS A 272 5.33 -2.34 -3.70
N ASP A 273 5.68 -2.45 -2.42
CA ASP A 273 5.17 -3.50 -1.55
C ASP A 273 3.69 -3.22 -1.22
N GLY A 274 2.79 -4.10 -1.62
CA GLY A 274 1.34 -3.92 -1.54
C GLY A 274 0.68 -3.34 -2.80
N PRO A 275 -0.65 -3.19 -2.77
CA PRO A 275 -1.44 -2.79 -3.93
C PRO A 275 -1.24 -1.32 -4.31
N LEU A 276 -1.44 -1.03 -5.59
CA LEU A 276 -1.51 0.33 -6.14
C LEU A 276 -2.88 0.98 -5.86
N GLY A 277 -3.04 1.43 -4.61
CA GLY A 277 -4.25 2.12 -4.15
C GLY A 277 -4.02 2.93 -2.89
N PHE A 278 -4.99 3.79 -2.58
CA PHE A 278 -5.09 4.56 -1.34
C PHE A 278 -6.31 4.12 -0.54
N PHE A 279 -6.21 4.13 0.78
CA PHE A 279 -7.22 3.53 1.66
C PHE A 279 -7.66 4.48 2.76
N GLY A 280 -8.82 4.19 3.35
CA GLY A 280 -9.41 5.00 4.42
C GLY A 280 -9.60 6.46 3.98
N GLN A 281 -9.19 7.40 4.84
CA GLN A 281 -9.37 8.82 4.56
C GLN A 281 -8.54 9.36 3.39
N THR A 282 -7.50 8.62 3.01
CA THR A 282 -6.58 8.99 1.92
C THR A 282 -7.07 8.49 0.56
N ALA A 283 -8.14 7.68 0.52
CA ALA A 283 -8.61 6.99 -0.68
C ALA A 283 -8.82 7.92 -1.88
N GLY A 284 -9.25 9.17 -1.66
CA GLY A 284 -9.45 10.16 -2.73
C GLY A 284 -8.24 10.40 -3.63
N LEU A 285 -7.01 10.19 -3.13
CA LEU A 285 -5.76 10.35 -3.89
C LEU A 285 -5.62 9.37 -5.06
N HIS A 286 -6.40 8.28 -5.10
CA HIS A 286 -6.40 7.35 -6.24
C HIS A 286 -6.69 8.07 -7.55
N SER A 287 -7.57 9.08 -7.53
CA SER A 287 -7.96 9.84 -8.72
C SER A 287 -6.78 10.68 -9.26
N ASP A 288 -6.06 11.36 -8.38
CA ASP A 288 -4.86 12.13 -8.75
C ASP A 288 -3.72 11.22 -9.23
N MET A 289 -3.55 10.05 -8.62
CA MET A 289 -2.55 9.08 -9.05
C MET A 289 -2.88 8.44 -10.40
N ARG A 290 -4.17 8.19 -10.69
CA ARG A 290 -4.63 7.78 -12.02
C ARG A 290 -4.32 8.84 -13.06
N GLU A 291 -4.56 10.11 -12.74
CA GLU A 291 -4.24 11.24 -13.63
C GLU A 291 -2.73 11.41 -13.88
N LEU A 292 -1.89 11.08 -12.90
CA LEU A 292 -0.44 11.02 -13.08
C LEU A 292 -0.07 9.87 -14.01
N CYS A 293 -0.60 8.68 -13.79
CA CYS A 293 -0.36 7.51 -14.64
C CYS A 293 -0.80 7.78 -16.09
N ASN A 294 -2.00 8.34 -16.29
CA ASN A 294 -2.54 8.72 -17.60
C ASN A 294 -1.70 9.76 -18.33
N PHE A 295 -0.96 10.59 -17.58
CA PHE A 295 -0.01 11.50 -18.17
C PHE A 295 1.29 10.79 -18.59
N PHE A 296 1.89 10.04 -17.66
CA PHE A 296 3.25 9.54 -17.79
C PHE A 296 3.40 8.22 -18.54
N ILE A 297 2.44 7.30 -18.43
CA ILE A 297 2.49 5.99 -19.10
C ILE A 297 2.56 6.15 -20.63
N PRO A 298 1.61 6.85 -21.29
CA PRO A 298 1.65 6.96 -22.76
C PRO A 298 2.77 7.88 -23.28
N ARG A 299 3.19 8.90 -22.52
CA ARG A 299 4.19 9.89 -22.97
C ARG A 299 5.63 9.48 -22.72
N TYR A 300 5.87 8.81 -21.60
CA TYR A 300 7.22 8.52 -21.10
C TYR A 300 7.44 7.04 -20.81
N GLY A 301 6.45 6.18 -21.06
CA GLY A 301 6.56 4.73 -20.88
C GLY A 301 6.72 4.32 -19.42
N LEU A 302 6.15 5.10 -18.47
CA LEU A 302 6.20 4.81 -17.04
C LEU A 302 5.65 3.40 -16.75
N LYS A 303 6.34 2.66 -15.88
CA LYS A 303 5.96 1.31 -15.45
C LYS A 303 5.91 1.27 -13.94
N ILE A 304 4.74 0.97 -13.39
CA ILE A 304 4.53 0.83 -11.94
C ILE A 304 3.85 -0.52 -11.70
N LEU A 305 4.29 -1.20 -10.65
CA LEU A 305 3.79 -2.49 -10.21
C LEU A 305 3.58 -2.46 -8.69
N GLY A 306 2.41 -2.86 -8.23
CA GLY A 306 2.19 -3.22 -6.83
C GLY A 306 2.16 -4.74 -6.69
N ILE A 307 2.74 -5.27 -5.61
CA ILE A 307 2.79 -6.73 -5.35
C ILE A 307 2.15 -7.01 -4.00
N GLU A 308 1.12 -7.86 -3.98
CA GLU A 308 0.45 -8.30 -2.76
C GLU A 308 1.04 -9.64 -2.29
N LYS A 309 1.44 -9.71 -1.01
CA LYS A 309 2.04 -10.90 -0.40
C LYS A 309 1.09 -11.67 0.51
N SER A 310 -0.06 -11.10 0.83
CA SER A 310 -1.03 -11.67 1.76
C SER A 310 -2.44 -11.18 1.47
N GLY A 311 -3.43 -11.86 2.03
CA GLY A 311 -4.84 -11.51 1.95
C GLY A 311 -5.60 -12.40 0.98
N THR A 312 -6.91 -12.18 0.89
CA THR A 312 -7.86 -13.08 0.22
C THR A 312 -7.54 -13.31 -1.26
N PHE A 313 -6.97 -12.32 -1.96
CA PHE A 313 -6.56 -12.49 -3.35
C PHE A 313 -5.36 -13.42 -3.51
N VAL A 314 -4.42 -13.40 -2.56
CA VAL A 314 -3.25 -14.29 -2.55
C VAL A 314 -3.67 -15.71 -2.19
N GLU A 315 -4.53 -15.86 -1.18
CA GLU A 315 -5.13 -17.15 -0.82
C GLU A 315 -5.87 -17.78 -2.03
N HIS A 316 -6.67 -16.99 -2.74
CA HIS A 316 -7.36 -17.43 -3.95
C HIS A 316 -6.39 -17.80 -5.07
N ALA A 317 -5.35 -16.99 -5.28
CA ALA A 317 -4.33 -17.22 -6.30
C ALA A 317 -3.57 -18.55 -6.08
N GLU A 318 -3.22 -18.84 -4.83
CA GLU A 318 -2.61 -20.11 -4.43
C GLU A 318 -3.56 -21.29 -4.69
N GLU A 319 -4.84 -21.13 -4.35
CA GLU A 319 -5.84 -22.18 -4.53
C GLU A 319 -6.06 -22.53 -6.01
N ILE A 320 -6.25 -21.54 -6.89
CA ILE A 320 -6.46 -21.79 -8.34
C ILE A 320 -5.20 -22.25 -9.08
N SER A 321 -4.04 -22.23 -8.40
CA SER A 321 -2.76 -22.71 -8.96
C SER A 321 -2.33 -24.05 -8.38
N ARG A 322 -3.05 -24.59 -7.38
CA ARG A 322 -2.67 -25.81 -6.67
C ARG A 322 -3.01 -27.07 -7.47
N GLY A 323 -2.06 -28.01 -7.51
CA GLY A 323 -2.26 -29.36 -8.06
C GLY A 323 -2.05 -29.47 -9.57
N ASP A 324 -1.97 -30.72 -10.05
CA ASP A 324 -1.61 -31.05 -11.44
C ASP A 324 -2.64 -30.57 -12.46
N ASN A 325 -3.91 -30.50 -12.06
CA ASN A 325 -5.00 -29.97 -12.89
C ASN A 325 -5.48 -28.60 -12.40
N SER A 326 -4.56 -27.75 -11.98
CA SER A 326 -4.85 -26.38 -11.54
C SER A 326 -5.56 -25.57 -12.63
N PRO A 327 -6.60 -24.79 -12.30
CA PRO A 327 -7.27 -23.90 -13.24
C PRO A 327 -6.32 -22.90 -13.92
N LEU A 328 -5.48 -22.20 -13.15
CA LEU A 328 -4.51 -21.24 -13.70
C LEU A 328 -3.24 -21.96 -14.13
N LYS A 329 -2.94 -21.98 -15.43
CA LYS A 329 -1.77 -22.69 -15.99
C LYS A 329 -0.45 -21.93 -15.79
N ILE A 330 0.67 -22.64 -15.87
CA ILE A 330 2.01 -22.04 -15.82
C ILE A 330 2.19 -21.06 -16.98
N ASN A 331 2.87 -19.94 -16.71
CA ASN A 331 3.11 -18.84 -17.64
C ASN A 331 1.84 -18.17 -18.19
N THR A 332 0.76 -18.18 -17.41
CA THR A 332 -0.45 -17.42 -17.72
C THR A 332 -0.77 -16.40 -16.64
N ALA A 333 -1.40 -15.31 -17.07
CA ALA A 333 -1.93 -14.29 -16.18
C ALA A 333 -3.45 -14.20 -16.36
N LEU A 334 -4.13 -14.09 -15.24
CA LEU A 334 -5.57 -13.91 -15.13
C LEU A 334 -5.89 -12.45 -14.81
N LEU A 335 -6.62 -11.80 -15.71
CA LEU A 335 -7.15 -10.46 -15.47
C LEU A 335 -8.41 -10.56 -14.60
N LEU A 336 -8.41 -9.96 -13.41
CA LEU A 336 -9.55 -10.06 -12.51
C LEU A 336 -10.64 -9.08 -12.92
N SER A 337 -11.73 -9.61 -13.48
CA SER A 337 -12.93 -8.84 -13.77
C SER A 337 -13.74 -8.56 -12.51
N ASN A 338 -14.61 -7.55 -12.56
CA ASN A 338 -15.52 -7.26 -11.46
C ASN A 338 -16.39 -8.46 -11.07
N SER A 339 -16.92 -9.18 -12.08
CA SER A 339 -17.74 -10.36 -11.86
C SER A 339 -16.94 -11.49 -11.22
N TYR A 340 -15.72 -11.75 -11.69
CA TYR A 340 -14.84 -12.77 -11.15
C TYR A 340 -14.54 -12.52 -9.66
N ILE A 341 -14.20 -11.27 -9.31
CA ILE A 341 -13.90 -10.88 -7.92
C ILE A 341 -15.10 -11.16 -7.01
N TYR A 342 -16.29 -10.69 -7.38
CA TYR A 342 -17.49 -10.84 -6.55
C TYR A 342 -18.09 -12.24 -6.56
N LYS A 343 -17.79 -13.06 -7.57
CA LYS A 343 -18.22 -14.45 -7.66
C LYS A 343 -17.35 -15.37 -6.81
N HIS A 344 -16.02 -15.21 -6.88
CA HIS A 344 -15.09 -16.21 -6.35
C HIS A 344 -14.25 -15.77 -5.16
N ILE A 345 -13.94 -14.48 -5.01
CA ILE A 345 -12.98 -14.00 -4.00
C ILE A 345 -13.68 -13.27 -2.85
N LEU A 346 -14.56 -12.33 -3.19
CA LEU A 346 -15.31 -11.51 -2.25
C LEU A 346 -16.81 -11.77 -2.49
N PRO A 347 -17.33 -12.93 -2.07
CA PRO A 347 -18.66 -13.40 -2.47
C PRO A 347 -19.74 -12.36 -2.14
N ALA A 348 -20.30 -11.77 -3.19
CA ALA A 348 -21.44 -10.86 -3.08
C ALA A 348 -22.76 -11.64 -3.12
N SER A 349 -23.79 -11.05 -2.51
CA SER A 349 -25.16 -11.58 -2.55
C SER A 349 -25.80 -11.34 -3.92
N GLY A 350 -26.36 -12.38 -4.54
CA GLY A 350 -27.12 -12.27 -5.78
C GLY A 350 -26.81 -13.36 -6.82
N ASN A 351 -27.62 -13.40 -7.88
CA ASN A 351 -27.34 -14.15 -9.11
C ASN A 351 -26.33 -13.39 -10.01
N GLU A 352 -25.86 -14.01 -11.10
CA GLU A 352 -24.86 -13.40 -12.00
C GLU A 352 -25.29 -12.02 -12.54
N ASP A 353 -26.57 -11.86 -12.89
CA ASP A 353 -27.12 -10.57 -13.34
C ASP A 353 -27.03 -9.47 -12.27
N SER A 354 -27.13 -9.84 -11.00
CA SER A 354 -27.02 -8.91 -9.87
C SER A 354 -25.55 -8.56 -9.61
N ILE A 355 -24.63 -9.52 -9.76
CA ILE A 355 -23.19 -9.31 -9.61
C ILE A 355 -22.68 -8.30 -10.65
N ASN A 356 -23.13 -8.39 -11.90
CA ASN A 356 -22.71 -7.47 -12.96
C ASN A 356 -23.14 -6.02 -12.73
N LYS A 357 -24.19 -5.80 -11.92
CA LYS A 357 -24.70 -4.47 -11.55
C LYS A 357 -24.02 -3.88 -10.31
N LEU A 358 -23.16 -4.64 -9.63
CA LEU A 358 -22.42 -4.11 -8.49
C LEU A 358 -21.48 -2.97 -8.92
N PRO A 359 -21.18 -2.03 -8.01
CA PRO A 359 -20.13 -1.04 -8.24
C PRO A 359 -18.83 -1.74 -8.63
N VAL A 360 -18.01 -1.09 -9.45
CA VAL A 360 -16.69 -1.63 -9.77
C VAL A 360 -15.88 -1.75 -8.49
N TYR A 361 -15.26 -2.92 -8.32
CA TYR A 361 -14.42 -3.24 -7.20
C TYR A 361 -13.39 -2.13 -6.97
N ALA A 362 -13.44 -1.57 -5.76
CA ALA A 362 -12.46 -0.61 -5.27
C ALA A 362 -12.25 0.66 -6.15
N HIS A 363 -13.28 1.06 -6.91
CA HIS A 363 -13.21 2.21 -7.82
C HIS A 363 -12.88 3.56 -7.14
N THR A 364 -13.09 3.68 -5.84
CA THR A 364 -12.78 4.89 -5.04
C THR A 364 -11.45 4.83 -4.30
N SER A 365 -10.68 3.75 -4.45
CA SER A 365 -9.43 3.53 -3.70
C SER A 365 -8.27 3.05 -4.57
N TYR A 366 -8.52 2.29 -5.63
CA TYR A 366 -7.47 1.82 -6.53
C TYR A 366 -7.36 2.71 -7.77
N TYR A 367 -6.13 2.87 -8.28
CA TYR A 367 -5.84 3.45 -9.60
C TYR A 367 -5.36 2.41 -10.61
N SER A 368 -5.49 1.14 -10.26
CA SER A 368 -4.95 -0.03 -10.96
C SER A 368 -5.98 -1.16 -11.04
N GLY A 369 -5.81 -2.06 -12.01
CA GLY A 369 -6.49 -3.35 -12.03
C GLY A 369 -5.61 -4.44 -11.39
N LYS A 370 -6.23 -5.50 -10.89
CA LYS A 370 -5.56 -6.61 -10.20
C LYS A 370 -5.44 -7.81 -11.13
N ILE A 371 -4.29 -8.46 -11.09
CA ILE A 371 -3.90 -9.55 -11.99
C ILE A 371 -3.28 -10.67 -11.14
N ILE A 372 -3.65 -11.91 -11.41
CA ILE A 372 -2.97 -13.09 -10.84
C ILE A 372 -2.06 -13.65 -11.91
N TYR A 373 -0.76 -13.76 -11.64
CA TYR A 373 0.21 -14.29 -12.58
C TYR A 373 0.86 -15.55 -12.03
N ARG A 374 0.75 -16.67 -12.75
CA ARG A 374 1.53 -17.87 -12.49
C ARG A 374 2.74 -17.89 -13.41
N SER A 375 3.91 -17.76 -12.79
CA SER A 375 5.20 -17.63 -13.46
C SER A 375 5.70 -18.92 -14.11
N LEU A 376 6.75 -18.84 -14.95
CA LEU A 376 7.42 -20.02 -15.52
C LEU A 376 8.06 -20.90 -14.44
N SER A 377 8.45 -20.28 -13.32
CA SER A 377 9.03 -20.95 -12.16
C SER A 377 7.99 -21.52 -11.18
N ASP A 378 6.72 -21.60 -11.60
CA ASP A 378 5.58 -22.09 -10.80
C ASP A 378 5.27 -21.28 -9.53
N ARG A 379 5.79 -20.05 -9.44
CA ARG A 379 5.41 -19.08 -8.41
C ARG A 379 4.17 -18.31 -8.81
N VAL A 380 3.37 -17.93 -7.83
CA VAL A 380 2.12 -17.20 -8.06
C VAL A 380 2.23 -15.80 -7.48
N PHE A 381 1.95 -14.80 -8.29
CA PHE A 381 2.02 -13.40 -7.90
C PHE A 381 0.66 -12.74 -8.05
N VAL A 382 0.19 -12.08 -7.00
CA VAL A 382 -0.93 -11.14 -7.11
C VAL A 382 -0.35 -9.75 -7.29
N VAL A 383 -0.64 -9.16 -8.43
CA VAL A 383 -0.08 -7.86 -8.79
C VAL A 383 -1.15 -6.86 -9.18
N THR A 384 -0.79 -5.59 -9.08
CA THR A 384 -1.63 -4.48 -9.54
C THR A 384 -0.85 -3.60 -10.50
N ILE A 385 -1.48 -3.25 -11.62
CA ILE A 385 -0.90 -2.42 -12.68
C ILE A 385 -1.87 -1.27 -12.98
N PRO A 386 -1.39 -0.01 -13.11
CA PRO A 386 -2.25 1.13 -13.39
C PRO A 386 -3.14 0.92 -14.61
N ILE A 387 -4.37 1.39 -14.52
CA ILE A 387 -5.32 1.44 -15.63
C ILE A 387 -5.82 2.86 -15.78
N ASP A 388 -6.17 3.26 -16.99
CA ASP A 388 -6.56 4.63 -17.29
C ASP A 388 -7.99 4.98 -16.87
N ASP A 389 -8.86 3.97 -16.83
CA ASP A 389 -10.25 4.06 -16.39
C ASP A 389 -10.61 2.84 -15.55
N PHE A 390 -11.30 3.04 -14.43
CA PHE A 390 -11.73 1.95 -13.56
C PHE A 390 -12.87 1.13 -14.19
N GLU A 391 -13.70 1.69 -15.06
CA GLU A 391 -14.81 0.96 -15.69
C GLU A 391 -14.30 -0.21 -16.54
N LYS A 392 -13.06 -0.14 -17.02
CA LYS A 392 -12.37 -1.22 -17.73
C LYS A 392 -12.14 -2.48 -16.88
N ILE A 393 -12.28 -2.42 -15.55
CA ILE A 393 -12.22 -3.60 -14.67
C ILE A 393 -13.47 -4.48 -14.84
N ARG A 394 -14.60 -3.95 -15.30
CA ARG A 394 -15.81 -4.78 -15.51
C ARG A 394 -15.54 -5.89 -16.52
N GLU A 395 -14.87 -5.54 -17.61
CA GLU A 395 -14.48 -6.45 -18.68
C GLU A 395 -13.01 -6.18 -19.06
N PRO A 396 -12.06 -6.68 -18.26
CA PRO A 396 -10.67 -6.35 -18.44
C PRO A 396 -10.13 -6.98 -19.73
N ARG A 397 -9.32 -6.21 -20.45
CA ARG A 397 -8.62 -6.65 -21.64
C ARG A 397 -7.15 -6.37 -21.51
N LEU A 398 -6.33 -7.20 -22.13
CA LEU A 398 -4.88 -7.10 -22.09
C LEU A 398 -4.37 -5.70 -22.47
N GLU A 399 -4.96 -5.10 -23.51
CA GLU A 399 -4.61 -3.78 -24.03
C GLU A 399 -4.83 -2.63 -23.03
N TYR A 400 -5.66 -2.83 -22.00
CA TYR A 400 -5.89 -1.83 -20.96
C TYR A 400 -4.74 -1.74 -19.96
N PHE A 401 -3.91 -2.78 -19.89
CA PHE A 401 -2.74 -2.86 -19.01
C PHE A 401 -1.47 -2.59 -19.80
N GLN A 402 -1.13 -1.32 -19.94
CA GLN A 402 0.06 -0.90 -20.68
C GLN A 402 1.34 -1.49 -20.07
N ASN A 403 2.25 -1.96 -20.93
CA ASN A 403 3.52 -2.59 -20.56
C ASN A 403 3.42 -3.92 -19.77
N ILE A 404 2.25 -4.54 -19.67
CA ILE A 404 2.03 -5.76 -18.86
C ILE A 404 3.00 -6.91 -19.17
N HIS A 405 3.31 -7.18 -20.45
CA HIS A 405 4.28 -8.22 -20.81
C HIS A 405 5.69 -7.90 -20.31
N GLU A 406 6.15 -6.65 -20.43
CA GLU A 406 7.46 -6.23 -19.91
C GLU A 406 7.52 -6.32 -18.39
N ILE A 407 6.45 -5.88 -17.72
CA ILE A 407 6.36 -5.88 -16.26
C ILE A 407 6.39 -7.32 -15.72
N LEU A 408 5.52 -8.20 -16.23
CA LEU A 408 5.43 -9.58 -15.76
C LEU A 408 6.65 -10.42 -16.18
N GLY A 409 7.23 -10.15 -17.36
CA GLY A 409 8.48 -10.78 -17.79
C GLY A 409 9.68 -10.39 -16.91
N VAL A 410 9.68 -9.19 -16.32
CA VAL A 410 10.67 -8.81 -15.29
C VAL A 410 10.38 -9.51 -13.96
N VAL A 411 9.11 -9.59 -13.52
CA VAL A 411 8.72 -10.27 -12.28
C VAL A 411 9.17 -11.73 -12.27
N ASP A 412 8.93 -12.46 -13.36
CA ASP A 412 9.35 -13.87 -13.54
C ASP A 412 10.85 -14.06 -13.31
N ARG A 413 11.66 -13.11 -13.77
CA ARG A 413 13.14 -13.13 -13.66
C ARG A 413 13.68 -12.66 -12.32
N LEU A 414 12.85 -12.10 -11.45
CA LEU A 414 13.25 -11.53 -10.16
C LEU A 414 12.83 -12.42 -8.97
N LYS A 415 12.71 -13.73 -9.22
CA LYS A 415 12.36 -14.72 -8.20
C LYS A 415 13.20 -14.57 -6.93
N CYS A 416 12.55 -14.70 -5.77
CA CYS A 416 13.22 -14.66 -4.47
C CYS A 416 13.11 -16.01 -3.77
N ASP A 417 14.20 -16.77 -3.66
CA ASP A 417 14.19 -18.05 -2.95
C ASP A 417 14.12 -17.90 -1.41
N MET A 418 14.23 -16.68 -0.87
CA MET A 418 14.14 -16.43 0.57
C MET A 418 12.70 -16.39 1.13
N TYR A 419 11.71 -16.03 0.30
CA TYR A 419 10.32 -15.86 0.72
C TYR A 419 9.36 -16.31 -0.39
N ASP A 420 8.29 -17.00 0.00
CA ASP A 420 7.25 -17.43 -0.92
C ASP A 420 6.59 -16.23 -1.61
N ASN A 421 6.33 -16.36 -2.91
CA ASN A 421 5.62 -15.37 -3.72
C ASN A 421 6.19 -13.92 -3.65
N ALA A 422 7.45 -13.78 -3.24
CA ALA A 422 8.16 -12.50 -3.19
C ALA A 422 9.12 -12.34 -4.37
N VAL A 423 9.38 -11.08 -4.72
CA VAL A 423 10.47 -10.69 -5.63
C VAL A 423 11.66 -10.15 -4.84
N ILE A 424 12.88 -10.41 -5.31
CA ILE A 424 14.12 -9.99 -4.64
C ILE A 424 14.10 -8.51 -4.25
N PRO A 425 13.83 -7.55 -5.16
CA PRO A 425 13.86 -6.13 -4.82
C PRO A 425 13.04 -5.78 -3.58
N ILE A 426 11.83 -6.32 -3.48
CA ILE A 426 10.92 -6.06 -2.36
C ILE A 426 11.44 -6.73 -1.08
N ALA A 427 11.91 -7.99 -1.16
CA ALA A 427 12.52 -8.66 -0.03
C ALA A 427 13.74 -7.90 0.52
N LEU A 428 14.54 -7.29 -0.37
CA LEU A 428 15.71 -6.51 0.00
C LEU A 428 15.34 -5.19 0.68
N VAL A 429 14.38 -4.41 0.12
CA VAL A 429 13.93 -3.18 0.79
C VAL A 429 13.32 -3.52 2.14
N ASN A 430 12.44 -4.52 2.19
CA ASN A 430 11.76 -4.93 3.42
C ASN A 430 12.75 -5.31 4.52
N LYS A 431 13.80 -6.06 4.19
CA LYS A 431 14.88 -6.42 5.14
C LYS A 431 15.63 -5.19 5.68
N LEU A 432 15.72 -4.11 4.92
CA LEU A 432 16.43 -2.89 5.31
C LEU A 432 15.55 -1.87 6.04
N VAL A 433 14.23 -1.91 5.87
CA VAL A 433 13.28 -0.97 6.51
C VAL A 433 12.52 -1.58 7.68
N SER A 434 12.38 -2.91 7.72
CA SER A 434 11.64 -3.59 8.79
C SER A 434 12.31 -3.38 10.15
N LEU A 435 11.50 -2.90 11.10
CA LEU A 435 11.85 -2.85 12.51
C LEU A 435 11.36 -4.14 13.17
N ALA A 436 12.29 -4.99 13.63
CA ALA A 436 11.91 -6.26 14.25
C ALA A 436 11.11 -6.03 15.55
N ASN A 437 9.99 -6.75 15.72
CA ASN A 437 9.16 -6.65 16.93
C ASN A 437 9.95 -6.92 18.22
N HIS A 438 10.94 -7.80 18.19
CA HIS A 438 11.95 -7.96 19.24
C HIS A 438 13.32 -8.20 18.60
N PRO A 439 14.43 -7.65 19.13
CA PRO A 439 14.54 -6.80 20.33
C PRO A 439 14.27 -5.30 20.09
N SER A 440 14.00 -4.87 18.85
CA SER A 440 13.96 -3.44 18.49
C SER A 440 12.94 -2.64 19.29
N SER A 441 11.75 -3.18 19.57
CA SER A 441 10.74 -2.51 20.41
C SER A 441 11.27 -2.13 21.80
N ARG A 442 12.07 -3.00 22.44
CA ARG A 442 12.66 -2.71 23.77
C ARG A 442 13.77 -1.68 23.69
N VAL A 443 14.51 -1.67 22.58
CA VAL A 443 15.55 -0.65 22.33
C VAL A 443 14.89 0.71 22.10
N LEU A 444 13.83 0.76 21.28
CA LEU A 444 13.04 1.96 21.04
C LEU A 444 12.32 2.44 22.31
N GLU A 445 11.79 1.53 23.15
CA GLU A 445 11.21 1.86 24.46
C GLU A 445 12.24 2.56 25.35
N LYS A 446 13.45 1.98 25.48
CA LYS A 446 14.54 2.56 26.27
C LYS A 446 15.03 3.90 25.71
N PHE A 447 15.16 3.99 24.38
CA PHE A 447 15.55 5.22 23.70
C PHE A 447 14.53 6.33 23.94
N ALA A 448 13.24 6.05 23.72
CA ALA A 448 12.18 7.03 23.97
C ALA A 448 12.17 7.48 25.43
N ASN A 449 12.29 6.54 26.37
CA ASN A 449 12.35 6.84 27.79
C ASN A 449 13.58 7.67 28.20
N SER A 450 14.66 7.74 27.40
CA SER A 450 15.80 8.62 27.72
C SER A 450 15.56 10.11 27.43
N TYR A 451 14.48 10.43 26.72
CA TYR A 451 14.04 11.81 26.44
C TYR A 451 12.79 12.21 27.23
N MET A 452 12.30 11.32 28.11
CA MET A 452 11.15 11.57 28.96
C MET A 452 11.64 11.73 30.39
N ASP A 453 11.32 12.87 31.00
CA ASP A 453 11.66 13.18 32.40
C ASP A 453 10.93 12.27 33.41
#